data_AF-A0A6N8WI20-F1
#
_entry.id   AF-A0A6N8WI20-F1
#
_cell.length_a   1.000
_cell.length_b   1.000
_cell.length_c   1.000
_cell.angle_alpha   90.00
_cell.angle_beta   90.00
_cell.angle_gamma   90.00
#
_symmetry.space_group_name_H-M   'P 1'
#
loop_
_entity.id
_entity.type
_entity.pdbx_description
1 polymer ?
#
loop_
_entity_poly.entity_id
_entity_poly.type
_entity_poly.pdbx_seq_one_letter_code
_entity_poly.pdbx_strand_id
1 'polypeptide(L)'
;MPDPQNCKSLGEVRSEIDRLDRSLIAAISQRQEYVYAAAGFKRNEEQVHARERQRSMLAARRQWAEAEGVDPDLIESLFRKLVDHFIRAEMSVFSAKNSADQGDASSPTTTRAVAGGRSKSVDS
;
A
#
# COMPACT_ATOMS: atom_id res chain seq x y z
N MET A 1 -15.91 26.93 13.10
CA MET A 1 -15.98 25.95 14.20
C MET A 1 -16.15 26.73 15.48
N PRO A 2 -17.15 26.42 16.31
CA PRO A 2 -17.17 26.93 17.68
C PRO A 2 -15.90 26.43 18.39
N ASP A 3 -15.29 27.30 19.19
CA ASP A 3 -14.36 26.87 20.24
C ASP A 3 -15.04 25.75 21.06
N PRO A 4 -14.36 24.64 21.42
CA PRO A 4 -14.92 23.64 22.32
C PRO A 4 -15.63 24.24 23.55
N GLN A 5 -15.11 25.34 24.10
CA GLN A 5 -15.70 26.04 25.26
C GLN A 5 -17.00 26.79 24.94
N ASN A 6 -17.31 27.02 23.66
CA ASN A 6 -18.53 27.68 23.20
C ASN A 6 -19.67 26.69 22.87
N CYS A 7 -19.44 25.38 22.94
CA CYS A 7 -20.49 24.38 22.78
C CYS A 7 -21.47 24.44 23.95
N LYS A 8 -22.77 24.55 23.66
CA LYS A 8 -23.84 24.73 24.65
C LYS A 8 -24.46 23.42 25.12
N SER A 9 -24.13 22.30 24.47
CA SER A 9 -24.64 20.99 24.83
C SER A 9 -23.67 19.88 24.45
N LEU A 10 -23.85 18.71 25.08
CA LEU A 10 -23.12 17.49 24.70
C LEU A 10 -23.40 17.09 23.23
N GLY A 11 -24.58 17.41 22.71
CA GLY A 11 -24.93 17.16 21.31
C GLY A 11 -24.08 17.98 20.34
N GLU A 12 -23.83 19.25 20.67
CA GLU A 12 -22.94 20.12 19.87
C GLU A 12 -21.49 19.63 19.91
N VAL A 13 -20.98 19.28 21.09
CA VAL A 13 -19.62 18.72 21.25
C VAL A 13 -19.44 17.47 20.39
N ARG A 14 -20.38 16.52 20.47
CA ARG A 14 -20.32 15.28 19.69
C ARG A 14 -20.38 15.55 18.18
N SER A 15 -21.22 16.49 17.75
CA SER A 15 -21.31 16.86 16.34
C SER A 15 -20.00 17.44 15.80
N GLU A 16 -19.28 18.22 16.59
CA GLU A 16 -17.96 18.73 16.20
C GLU A 16 -16.88 17.64 16.20
N ILE A 17 -16.93 16.69 17.15
CA ILE A 17 -16.05 15.50 17.12
C ILE A 17 -16.30 14.67 15.86
N ASP A 18 -17.56 14.35 15.55
CA ASP A 18 -17.91 13.59 14.33
C ASP A 18 -17.41 14.29 13.06
N ARG A 19 -17.47 15.63 13.02
CA ARG A 19 -16.95 16.44 11.90
C ARG A 19 -15.43 16.35 11.78
N LEU A 20 -14.71 16.40 12.91
CA LEU A 20 -13.26 16.21 12.94
C LEU A 20 -12.87 14.79 12.50
N ASP A 21 -13.57 13.78 12.99
CA ASP A 21 -13.31 12.38 12.65
C ASP A 21 -13.56 12.09 11.17
N ARG A 22 -14.60 12.67 10.57
CA ARG A 22 -14.80 12.61 9.11
C ARG A 22 -13.63 13.22 8.33
N SER A 23 -13.10 14.34 8.83
CA SER A 23 -11.95 15.00 8.20
C SER A 23 -10.68 14.17 8.35
N LEU A 24 -10.48 13.51 9.50
CA LEU A 24 -9.40 12.57 9.74
C LEU A 24 -9.48 11.36 8.79
N ILE A 25 -10.67 10.77 8.63
CA ILE A 25 -10.90 9.65 7.71
C ILE A 25 -10.61 10.06 6.26
N ALA A 26 -11.05 11.26 5.83
CA ALA A 26 -10.75 11.77 4.49
C ALA A 26 -9.23 11.93 4.28
N ALA A 27 -8.50 12.47 5.27
CA ALA A 27 -7.05 12.59 5.20
C ALA A 27 -6.35 11.22 5.14
N ILE A 28 -6.85 10.21 5.88
CA ILE A 28 -6.33 8.84 5.81
C ILE A 28 -6.57 8.23 4.43
N SER A 29 -7.74 8.46 3.82
CA SER A 29 -8.03 8.02 2.44
C SER A 29 -7.05 8.62 1.44
N GLN A 30 -6.81 9.93 1.51
CA GLN A 30 -5.83 10.57 0.63
C GLN A 30 -4.41 10.06 0.89
N ARG A 31 -4.03 9.84 2.16
CA ARG A 31 -2.76 9.22 2.51
C ARG A 31 -2.60 7.83 1.89
N GLN A 32 -3.67 7.03 1.85
CA GLN A 32 -3.66 5.71 1.22
C GLN A 32 -3.35 5.78 -0.28
N GLU A 33 -3.96 6.72 -1.00
CA GLU A 33 -3.69 6.93 -2.43
C GLU A 33 -2.20 7.22 -2.69
N TYR A 34 -1.58 8.07 -1.85
CA TYR A 34 -0.13 8.32 -1.94
C TYR A 34 0.72 7.10 -1.65
N VAL A 35 0.31 6.23 -0.70
CA VAL A 35 1.04 4.99 -0.44
C VAL A 35 0.97 4.05 -1.64
N TYR A 36 -0.20 3.91 -2.28
CA TYR A 36 -0.35 3.08 -3.48
C TYR A 36 0.43 3.63 -4.68
N ALA A 37 0.45 4.95 -4.86
CA ALA A 37 1.31 5.57 -5.85
C ALA A 37 2.80 5.29 -5.56
N ALA A 38 3.22 5.39 -4.28
CA ALA A 38 4.58 5.11 -3.86
C ALA A 38 4.98 3.64 -4.09
N ALA A 39 4.04 2.70 -3.95
CA ALA A 39 4.28 1.28 -4.19
C ALA A 39 4.73 0.98 -5.63
N GLY A 40 4.35 1.83 -6.60
CA GLY A 40 4.82 1.72 -7.99
C GLY A 40 6.32 1.94 -8.18
N PHE A 41 7.00 2.59 -7.24
CA PHE A 41 8.43 2.90 -7.32
C PHE A 41 9.32 1.86 -6.62
N LYS A 42 8.72 0.95 -5.84
CA LYS A 42 9.44 -0.02 -5.01
C LYS A 42 9.79 -1.26 -5.82
N ARG A 43 11.04 -1.71 -5.71
CA ARG A 43 11.63 -2.78 -6.52
C ARG A 43 11.87 -4.09 -5.76
N ASN A 44 11.87 -4.04 -4.43
CA ASN A 44 12.11 -5.19 -3.58
C ASN A 44 11.40 -5.04 -2.22
N GLU A 45 11.33 -6.13 -1.46
CA GLU A 45 10.67 -6.15 -0.14
C GLU A 45 11.29 -5.18 0.86
N GLU A 46 12.61 -4.97 0.81
CA GLU A 46 13.29 -4.02 1.69
C GLU A 46 12.78 -2.59 1.47
N GLN A 47 12.55 -2.20 0.22
CA GLN A 47 11.93 -0.92 -0.14
C GLN A 47 10.44 -0.86 0.24
N VAL A 48 9.73 -2.00 0.28
CA VAL A 48 8.37 -2.07 0.83
C VAL A 48 8.36 -1.80 2.32
N HIS A 49 9.23 -2.46 3.08
CA HIS A 49 9.35 -2.24 4.52
C HIS A 49 9.92 -0.87 4.87
N ALA A 50 10.92 -0.36 4.15
CA ALA A 50 11.50 0.98 4.34
C ALA A 50 11.76 1.35 5.83
N ARG A 51 12.42 0.46 6.59
CA ARG A 51 12.54 0.55 8.07
C ARG A 51 13.07 1.89 8.57
N GLU A 52 14.14 2.42 7.97
CA GLU A 52 14.70 3.72 8.35
C GLU A 52 13.73 4.87 8.10
N ARG A 53 12.99 4.83 6.98
CA ARG A 53 11.96 5.82 6.67
C ARG A 53 10.84 5.79 7.71
N GLN A 54 10.43 4.61 8.17
CA GLN A 54 9.42 4.46 9.21
C GLN A 54 9.90 5.01 10.55
N ARG A 55 11.12 4.67 10.96
CA ARG A 55 11.74 5.17 12.20
C ARG A 55 11.78 6.69 12.21
N SER A 56 12.29 7.31 11.14
CA SER A 56 12.32 8.76 10.98
C SER A 56 10.92 9.37 10.96
N MET A 57 9.96 8.73 10.29
CA MET A 57 8.56 9.16 10.27
C MET A 57 7.97 9.23 11.68
N LEU A 58 8.10 8.14 12.44
CA LEU A 58 7.50 8.00 13.77
C LEU A 58 8.11 9.01 14.75
N ALA A 59 9.43 9.20 14.71
CA ALA A 59 10.10 10.23 15.51
C ALA A 59 9.56 11.63 15.23
N ALA A 60 9.36 11.99 13.95
CA ALA A 60 8.76 13.26 13.59
C ALA A 60 7.31 13.40 14.07
N ARG A 61 6.50 12.33 14.01
CA ARG A 61 5.11 12.36 14.50
C ARG A 61 5.03 12.54 16.02
N ARG A 62 5.97 11.95 16.77
CA ARG A 62 6.09 12.22 18.22
C ARG A 62 6.34 13.70 18.48
N GLN A 63 7.31 14.30 17.79
CA GLN A 63 7.61 15.73 17.94
C GLN A 63 6.41 16.62 17.61
N TRP A 64 5.64 16.26 16.58
CA TRP A 64 4.40 16.98 16.24
C TRP A 64 3.32 16.83 17.31
N ALA A 65 3.19 15.63 17.91
CA ALA A 65 2.27 15.41 19.01
C ALA A 65 2.61 16.31 20.21
N GLU A 66 3.90 16.38 20.58
CA GLU A 66 4.38 17.25 21.67
C GLU A 66 4.06 18.72 21.39
N ALA A 67 4.28 19.19 20.16
CA ALA A 67 3.99 20.58 19.77
C ALA A 67 2.50 20.94 19.85
N GLU A 68 1.61 19.96 19.63
CA GLU A 68 0.16 20.11 19.72
C GLU A 68 -0.39 19.79 21.12
N GLY A 69 0.47 19.45 22.08
CA GLY A 69 0.06 19.10 23.45
C GLY A 69 -0.67 17.75 23.57
N VAL A 70 -0.47 16.84 22.61
CA VAL A 70 -1.07 15.49 22.59
C VAL A 70 -0.02 14.47 23.05
N ASP A 71 -0.46 13.42 23.73
CA ASP A 71 0.40 12.29 24.14
C ASP A 71 1.17 11.70 22.92
N PRO A 72 2.50 11.77 22.91
CA PRO A 72 3.31 11.26 21.80
C PRO A 72 3.21 9.75 21.62
N ASP A 73 2.96 9.00 22.70
CA ASP A 73 2.85 7.55 22.65
C ASP A 73 1.53 7.12 21.98
N LEU A 74 0.44 7.85 22.23
CA LEU A 74 -0.82 7.70 21.52
C LEU A 74 -0.64 7.92 20.01
N ILE A 75 -0.02 9.06 19.63
CA ILE A 75 0.16 9.41 18.22
C ILE A 75 1.08 8.41 17.52
N GLU A 76 2.19 8.01 18.14
CA GLU A 76 3.07 6.98 17.57
C GLU A 76 2.31 5.66 17.35
N SER A 77 1.53 5.20 18.33
CA SER A 77 0.75 3.97 18.24
C SER A 77 -0.24 4.00 17.07
N LEU A 78 -0.95 5.11 16.88
CA LEU A 78 -1.87 5.29 15.75
C LEU A 78 -1.13 5.24 14.40
N PHE A 79 -0.02 5.95 14.27
CA PHE A 79 0.74 5.96 13.01
C PHE A 79 1.43 4.64 12.72
N ARG A 80 1.88 3.90 13.74
CA ARG A 80 2.42 2.55 13.59
C ARG A 80 1.36 1.60 13.03
N LYS A 81 0.14 1.62 13.57
CA LYS A 81 -0.98 0.82 13.05
C LYS A 81 -1.30 1.14 11.58
N LEU A 82 -1.31 2.43 11.21
CA LEU A 82 -1.51 2.85 9.82
C LEU A 82 -0.40 2.31 8.91
N VAL A 83 0.87 2.48 9.30
CA VAL A 83 2.02 1.99 8.55
C VAL A 83 1.95 0.47 8.35
N ASP A 84 1.71 -0.29 9.43
CA ASP A 84 1.63 -1.74 9.37
C ASP A 84 0.48 -2.22 8.47
N HIS A 85 -0.67 -1.52 8.49
CA HIS A 85 -1.79 -1.80 7.60
C HIS A 85 -1.39 -1.65 6.14
N PHE A 86 -0.76 -0.54 5.76
CA PHE A 86 -0.43 -0.30 4.37
C PHE A 86 0.76 -1.15 3.87
N ILE A 87 1.73 -1.50 4.70
CA ILE A 87 2.77 -2.47 4.31
C ILE A 87 2.14 -3.79 3.92
N ARG A 88 1.17 -4.30 4.71
CA ARG A 88 0.48 -5.55 4.38
C ARG A 88 -0.23 -5.47 3.04
N ALA A 89 -0.90 -4.35 2.76
CA ALA A 89 -1.54 -4.12 1.46
C ALA A 89 -0.51 -4.06 0.32
N GLU A 90 0.59 -3.32 0.50
CA GLU A 90 1.66 -3.21 -0.49
C GLU A 90 2.35 -4.56 -0.78
N MET A 91 2.63 -5.36 0.25
CA MET A 91 3.22 -6.69 0.10
C MET A 91 2.31 -7.64 -0.68
N SER A 92 0.99 -7.60 -0.43
CA SER A 92 0.03 -8.39 -1.21
C SER A 92 0.07 -8.04 -2.70
N VAL A 93 0.14 -6.75 -3.04
CA VAL A 93 0.26 -6.27 -4.42
C VAL A 93 1.62 -6.65 -5.04
N PHE A 94 2.70 -6.51 -4.27
CA PHE A 94 4.06 -6.84 -4.74
C PHE A 94 4.20 -8.33 -5.07
N SER A 95 3.71 -9.23 -4.21
CA SER A 95 3.72 -10.67 -4.47
C SER A 95 2.90 -11.05 -5.71
N ALA A 96 1.76 -10.40 -5.93
CA ALA A 96 0.94 -10.61 -7.12
C ALA A 96 1.66 -10.16 -8.40
N LYS A 97 2.34 -9.00 -8.38
CA LYS A 97 3.16 -8.51 -9.51
C LYS A 97 4.29 -9.47 -9.85
N ASN A 98 5.04 -9.95 -8.85
CA ASN A 98 6.14 -10.88 -9.07
C ASN A 98 5.67 -12.26 -9.57
N SER A 99 4.46 -12.69 -9.18
CA SER A 99 3.87 -13.94 -9.67
C SER A 99 3.43 -13.83 -11.14
N ALA A 100 2.95 -12.65 -11.56
CA ALA A 100 2.56 -12.39 -12.95
C ALA A 100 3.78 -12.25 -13.88
N ASP A 101 4.87 -11.66 -13.40
CA ASP A 101 6.10 -11.45 -14.19
C ASP A 101 6.87 -12.77 -14.47
N GLN A 102 6.71 -13.79 -13.61
CA GLN A 102 7.32 -15.12 -13.80
C GLN A 102 6.50 -16.08 -14.70
N GLY A 103 5.35 -15.65 -15.21
CA GLY A 103 4.44 -16.47 -16.03
C GLY A 103 4.76 -16.57 -17.53
N ASP A 104 5.75 -15.82 -18.05
CA ASP A 104 6.03 -15.71 -19.50
C ASP A 104 7.32 -16.46 -19.96
N ALA A 105 8.01 -17.17 -19.06
CA ALA A 105 9.28 -17.84 -19.37
C ALA A 105 9.15 -19.31 -19.81
N SER A 106 8.02 -19.73 -20.39
CA SER A 106 7.82 -21.12 -20.84
C SER A 106 7.05 -21.23 -22.16
N SER A 107 7.70 -20.88 -23.27
CA SER A 107 7.31 -21.36 -24.61
C SER A 107 8.36 -22.37 -25.10
N PRO A 108 7.99 -23.63 -25.40
CA PRO A 108 8.92 -24.56 -26.03
C PRO A 108 9.04 -24.21 -27.52
N THR A 109 10.28 -23.96 -27.96
CA THR A 109 10.64 -23.87 -29.37
C THR A 109 10.47 -25.25 -30.01
N THR A 110 9.38 -25.46 -30.73
CA THR A 110 9.21 -26.67 -31.57
C THR A 110 10.04 -26.52 -32.83
N THR A 111 11.21 -27.15 -32.83
CA THR A 111 12.06 -27.38 -33.99
C THR A 111 11.31 -28.20 -35.04
N ARG A 112 11.18 -27.62 -36.25
CA ARG A 112 10.65 -28.27 -37.46
C ARG A 112 11.67 -29.26 -38.03
N ALA A 113 11.43 -30.55 -37.88
CA ALA A 113 12.19 -31.60 -38.56
C ALA A 113 11.59 -31.88 -39.96
N VAL A 114 12.43 -31.77 -40.99
CA VAL A 114 12.13 -32.08 -42.39
C VAL A 114 12.71 -33.46 -42.69
N ALA A 115 11.86 -34.40 -43.13
CA ALA A 115 12.23 -35.60 -43.88
C ALA A 115 10.95 -36.06 -44.61
N GLY A 116 10.86 -36.24 -45.93
CA GLY A 116 11.89 -36.65 -46.89
C GLY A 116 11.83 -38.16 -47.09
N GLY A 117 10.89 -38.68 -47.88
CA GLY A 117 10.80 -40.11 -48.20
C GLY A 117 9.79 -40.42 -49.30
N ARG A 118 10.31 -40.84 -50.47
CA ARG A 118 9.62 -41.10 -51.75
C ARG A 118 9.65 -42.60 -52.03
N SER A 119 8.56 -43.21 -52.51
CA SER A 119 8.50 -44.47 -53.32
C SER A 119 7.02 -44.71 -53.70
N LYS A 120 6.56 -44.45 -54.93
CA LYS A 120 6.55 -45.26 -56.18
C LYS A 120 5.78 -46.61 -56.12
N SER A 121 4.76 -46.68 -57.00
CA SER A 121 4.33 -47.83 -57.84
C SER A 121 3.50 -48.94 -57.16
N VAL A 122 2.51 -49.64 -57.76
CA VAL A 122 1.95 -49.77 -59.14
C VAL A 122 0.72 -50.72 -59.07
N ASP A 123 -0.21 -50.63 -60.05
CA ASP A 123 -1.25 -51.62 -60.51
C ASP A 123 -2.34 -52.12 -59.52
N SER A 124 -3.62 -52.31 -59.86
CA SER A 124 -4.39 -52.40 -61.12
C SER A 124 -5.81 -51.84 -60.92
#